data_AF-A0A8C5G861-F1
#
_entry.id   AF-A0A8C5G861-F1
#
_cell.length_a   1.000
_cell.length_b   1.000
_cell.length_c   1.000
_cell.angle_alpha   90.00
_cell.angle_beta   90.00
_cell.angle_gamma   90.00
#
_symmetry.space_group_name_H-M   'P 1'
#
loop_
_entity.id
_entity.type
_entity.pdbx_description
1 polymer ?
#
loop_
_entity_poly.entity_id
_entity_poly.type
_entity_poly.pdbx_seq_one_letter_code
_entity_poly.pdbx_strand_id
1 'polypeptide(L)'
;TFDHQHHQSVVSTRHYRAPEIILDLGWNQSCDVWSLGCVLMEFYLGRTLFPTHDSHEHLAMMEKILGPIPTHLLQQTRYTHTHNCGRLMWDDSNCSDHYNQCEPLKHMLRRAEEEELRHLLDLISLMLEYDVTHRISLQEALWHPFFNARKKFL
;
A
#
# COMPACT_ATOMS: atom_id res chain seq x y z
N THR A 1 -6.56 -6.70 -24.59
CA THR A 1 -6.45 -6.42 -23.14
C THR A 1 -5.12 -5.77 -22.88
N PHE A 2 -5.04 -4.81 -21.95
CA PHE A 2 -3.85 -3.99 -21.67
C PHE A 2 -2.60 -4.84 -21.32
N ASP A 3 -2.81 -6.10 -20.94
CA ASP A 3 -1.80 -7.04 -20.46
C ASP A 3 -0.72 -7.44 -21.48
N HIS A 4 -0.82 -7.03 -22.75
CA HIS A 4 0.11 -7.43 -23.82
C HIS A 4 0.92 -6.26 -24.41
N GLN A 5 0.84 -5.07 -23.79
CA GLN A 5 1.62 -3.91 -24.23
C GLN A 5 2.95 -3.82 -23.47
N HIS A 6 3.94 -3.17 -24.08
CA HIS A 6 5.23 -2.90 -23.44
C HIS A 6 5.02 -2.00 -22.22
N HIS A 7 5.20 -2.54 -21.03
CA HIS A 7 5.08 -1.80 -19.78
C HIS A 7 6.41 -1.11 -19.45
N GLN A 8 6.36 0.19 -19.16
CA GLN A 8 7.51 0.89 -18.57
C GLN A 8 7.82 0.29 -17.20
N SER A 9 9.10 0.19 -16.85
CA SER A 9 9.54 -0.38 -15.57
C SER A 9 9.15 0.46 -14.36
N VAL A 10 8.97 1.78 -14.55
CA VAL A 10 8.57 2.70 -13.49
C VAL A 10 7.37 3.50 -13.95
N VAL A 11 6.27 3.38 -13.21
CA VAL A 11 5.03 4.15 -13.39
C VAL A 11 4.57 4.76 -12.05
N SER A 12 3.57 5.63 -12.11
CA SER A 12 2.99 6.38 -11.00
C SER A 12 3.94 7.40 -10.32
N THR A 13 3.34 8.44 -9.74
CA THR A 13 4.05 9.33 -8.81
C THR A 13 4.50 8.54 -7.60
N ARG A 14 5.75 8.74 -7.15
CA ARG A 14 6.43 7.89 -6.16
C ARG A 14 5.58 7.59 -4.92
N HIS A 15 4.91 8.60 -4.36
CA HIS A 15 4.13 8.46 -3.12
C HIS A 15 2.91 7.53 -3.22
N TYR A 16 2.46 7.22 -4.44
CA TYR A 16 1.31 6.34 -4.70
C TYR A 16 1.74 5.04 -5.37
N ARG A 17 3.05 4.79 -5.49
CA ARG A 17 3.59 3.64 -6.23
C ARG A 17 3.43 2.35 -5.43
N ALA A 18 2.88 1.34 -6.08
CA ALA A 18 2.65 0.02 -5.51
C ALA A 18 3.96 -0.76 -5.28
N PRO A 19 4.00 -1.66 -4.29
CA PRO A 19 5.20 -2.41 -3.91
C PRO A 19 5.77 -3.26 -5.05
N GLU A 20 4.92 -3.88 -5.87
CA GLU A 20 5.34 -4.70 -7.03
C GLU A 20 6.12 -3.90 -8.07
N ILE A 21 5.85 -2.59 -8.20
CA ILE A 21 6.61 -1.70 -9.08
C ILE A 21 7.97 -1.36 -8.45
N ILE A 22 8.00 -1.10 -7.14
CA ILE A 22 9.25 -0.78 -6.43
C ILE A 22 10.19 -2.00 -6.40
N LEU A 23 9.63 -3.19 -6.29
CA LEU A 23 10.33 -4.47 -6.27
C LEU A 23 10.64 -5.04 -7.67
N ASP A 24 10.24 -4.37 -8.76
CA ASP A 24 10.41 -4.83 -10.15
C ASP A 24 9.83 -6.24 -10.42
N LEU A 25 8.61 -6.50 -9.92
CA LEU A 25 7.91 -7.79 -10.06
C LEU A 25 6.95 -7.83 -11.26
N GLY A 26 6.89 -6.75 -12.04
CA GLY A 26 5.83 -6.52 -13.03
C GLY A 26 4.57 -5.92 -12.38
N TRP A 27 3.71 -5.34 -13.20
CA TRP A 27 2.49 -4.67 -12.73
C TRP A 27 1.35 -4.83 -13.72
N ASN A 28 0.12 -4.68 -13.21
CA ASN A 28 -1.13 -4.65 -13.96
C ASN A 28 -2.07 -3.62 -13.33
N GLN A 29 -3.36 -3.68 -13.62
CA GLN A 29 -4.35 -2.70 -13.12
C GLN A 29 -4.47 -2.70 -11.57
N SER A 30 -3.97 -3.73 -10.89
CA SER A 30 -3.95 -3.80 -9.42
C SER A 30 -3.11 -2.67 -8.78
N CYS A 31 -2.12 -2.09 -9.50
CA CYS A 31 -1.35 -0.97 -8.97
C CYS A 31 -2.19 0.32 -8.81
N ASP A 32 -3.27 0.45 -9.58
CA ASP A 32 -4.21 1.57 -9.44
C ASP A 32 -5.05 1.45 -8.16
N VAL A 33 -5.36 0.22 -7.73
CA VAL A 33 -6.04 -0.04 -6.45
C VAL A 33 -5.17 0.41 -5.29
N TRP A 34 -3.88 0.06 -5.31
CA TRP A 34 -2.93 0.52 -4.29
C TRP A 34 -2.86 2.05 -4.26
N SER A 35 -2.72 2.67 -5.43
CA SER A 35 -2.68 4.13 -5.57
C SER A 35 -3.92 4.79 -4.97
N LEU A 36 -5.11 4.21 -5.21
CA LEU A 36 -6.36 4.68 -4.64
C LEU A 36 -6.39 4.52 -3.11
N GLY A 37 -5.91 3.40 -2.57
CA GLY A 37 -5.76 3.19 -1.13
C GLY A 37 -4.89 4.29 -0.49
N CYS A 38 -3.77 4.64 -1.11
CA CYS A 38 -2.92 5.75 -0.66
C CYS A 38 -3.64 7.11 -0.69
N VAL A 39 -4.40 7.41 -1.75
CA VAL A 39 -5.17 8.66 -1.88
C VAL A 39 -6.28 8.76 -0.83
N LEU A 40 -7.03 7.68 -0.61
CA LEU A 40 -8.07 7.66 0.42
C LEU A 40 -7.48 7.85 1.82
N MET A 41 -6.32 7.26 2.07
CA MET A 41 -5.59 7.45 3.32
C MET A 41 -5.07 8.89 3.46
N GLU A 42 -4.62 9.51 2.37
CA GLU A 42 -4.20 10.91 2.35
C GLU A 42 -5.37 11.86 2.64
N PHE A 43 -6.57 11.58 2.11
CA PHE A 43 -7.77 12.35 2.47
C PHE A 43 -8.12 12.24 3.95
N TYR A 44 -7.94 11.06 4.54
CA TYR A 44 -8.18 10.86 5.96
C TYR A 44 -7.13 11.55 6.85
N LEU A 45 -5.85 11.44 6.49
CA LEU A 45 -4.73 11.98 7.27
C LEU A 45 -4.47 13.47 7.05
N GLY A 46 -4.92 14.03 5.93
CA GLY A 46 -4.56 15.37 5.46
C GLY A 46 -3.11 15.50 4.98
N ARG A 47 -2.40 14.39 4.81
CA ARG A 47 -1.02 14.31 4.33
C ARG A 47 -0.78 12.98 3.62
N THR A 48 0.19 12.96 2.72
CA THR A 48 0.63 11.75 2.00
C THR A 48 0.94 10.61 2.96
N LEU A 49 0.54 9.38 2.61
CA LEU A 49 0.84 8.18 3.40
C LEU A 49 2.34 7.81 3.37
N PHE A 50 2.97 7.93 2.19
CA PHE A 50 4.40 7.62 1.98
C PHE A 50 5.20 8.81 1.43
N PRO A 51 5.46 9.85 2.23
CA PRO A 51 6.25 11.02 1.82
C PRO A 51 7.75 10.71 1.81
N THR A 52 8.22 10.06 0.74
CA THR A 52 9.65 9.74 0.55
C THR A 52 10.09 9.91 -0.89
N HIS A 53 11.40 10.14 -1.07
CA HIS A 53 12.08 10.19 -2.37
C HIS A 53 12.99 8.98 -2.62
N ASP A 54 13.13 8.08 -1.66
CA ASP A 54 13.97 6.89 -1.74
C ASP A 54 13.12 5.60 -1.81
N SER A 55 13.55 4.62 -2.61
CA SER A 55 12.78 3.40 -2.80
C SER A 55 12.89 2.44 -1.61
N HIS A 56 14.04 2.42 -0.93
CA HIS A 56 14.27 1.53 0.19
C HIS A 56 13.55 2.04 1.45
N GLU A 57 13.62 3.35 1.70
CA GLU A 57 12.81 4.01 2.73
C GLU A 57 11.31 3.81 2.47
N HIS A 58 10.87 3.86 1.21
CA HIS A 58 9.46 3.61 0.88
C HIS A 58 9.01 2.21 1.32
N LEU A 59 9.80 1.17 1.04
CA LEU A 59 9.50 -0.19 1.49
C LEU A 59 9.52 -0.30 3.03
N ALA A 60 10.43 0.40 3.71
CA ALA A 60 10.48 0.44 5.16
C ALA A 60 9.25 1.13 5.77
N MET A 61 8.80 2.24 5.19
CA MET A 61 7.56 2.92 5.59
C MET A 61 6.34 2.01 5.38
N MET A 62 6.30 1.25 4.27
CA MET A 62 5.26 0.23 4.06
C MET A 62 5.30 -0.81 5.18
N GLU A 63 6.47 -1.36 5.52
CA GLU A 63 6.58 -2.35 6.62
C GLU A 63 6.12 -1.80 7.97
N LYS A 64 6.44 -0.55 8.26
CA LYS A 64 6.03 0.12 9.49
C LYS A 64 4.52 0.35 9.58
N ILE A 65 3.88 0.67 8.46
CA ILE A 65 2.44 0.97 8.40
C ILE A 65 1.61 -0.33 8.31
N LEU A 66 1.99 -1.25 7.44
CA LEU A 66 1.17 -2.40 7.03
C LEU A 66 1.63 -3.71 7.69
N GLY A 67 2.86 -3.75 8.21
CA GLY A 67 3.54 -4.98 8.63
C GLY A 67 4.47 -5.53 7.56
N PRO A 68 5.19 -6.62 7.86
CA PRO A 68 6.29 -7.11 7.05
C PRO A 68 5.86 -7.45 5.61
N ILE A 69 6.71 -7.14 4.64
CA ILE A 69 6.49 -7.53 3.25
C ILE A 69 6.57 -9.06 3.16
N PRO A 70 5.62 -9.72 2.48
CA PRO A 70 5.66 -11.17 2.31
C PRO A 70 6.99 -11.65 1.72
N THR A 71 7.58 -12.66 2.37
CA THR A 71 8.91 -13.19 2.01
C THR A 71 9.00 -13.63 0.55
N HIS A 72 7.94 -14.19 -0.03
CA HIS A 72 7.95 -14.61 -1.43
C HIS A 72 8.12 -13.44 -2.40
N LEU A 73 7.55 -12.28 -2.10
CA LEU A 73 7.71 -11.07 -2.92
C LEU A 73 9.13 -10.53 -2.84
N LEU A 74 9.73 -10.51 -1.65
CA LEU A 74 11.14 -10.12 -1.48
C LEU A 74 12.07 -11.08 -2.22
N GLN A 75 11.82 -12.39 -2.17
CA GLN A 75 12.66 -13.38 -2.86
C GLN A 75 12.57 -13.31 -4.39
N GLN A 76 11.48 -12.76 -4.93
CA GLN A 76 11.28 -12.59 -6.37
C GLN A 76 11.91 -11.31 -6.91
N THR A 77 12.25 -10.33 -6.06
CA THR A 77 12.85 -9.08 -6.51
C THR A 77 14.26 -9.29 -7.05
N ARG A 78 14.63 -8.50 -8.07
CA ARG A 78 16.01 -8.45 -8.57
C ARG A 78 16.94 -7.65 -7.66
N TYR A 79 16.39 -6.87 -6.73
CA TYR A 79 17.14 -6.03 -5.80
C TYR A 79 17.56 -6.83 -4.55
N THR A 80 18.46 -7.80 -4.72
CA THR A 80 18.89 -8.69 -3.63
C THR A 80 19.60 -7.98 -2.47
N HIS A 81 20.12 -6.78 -2.70
CA HIS A 81 20.80 -5.98 -1.68
C HIS A 81 19.84 -5.26 -0.72
N THR A 82 18.53 -5.28 -0.96
CA THR A 82 17.54 -4.63 -0.09
C THR A 82 16.99 -5.57 0.99
N HIS A 83 17.28 -6.87 0.91
CA HIS A 83 16.71 -7.86 1.82
C HIS A 83 17.70 -8.98 2.14
N ASN A 84 17.53 -9.60 3.31
CA ASN A 84 18.32 -10.76 3.74
C ASN A 84 17.41 -11.76 4.45
N CYS A 85 17.54 -13.04 4.11
CA CYS A 85 16.71 -14.13 4.65
C CYS A 85 15.20 -13.83 4.63
N GLY A 86 14.71 -13.17 3.56
CA GLY A 86 13.29 -12.86 3.41
C GLY A 86 12.78 -11.70 4.27
N ARG A 87 13.67 -10.84 4.77
CA ARG A 87 13.36 -9.61 5.52
C ARG A 87 14.02 -8.40 4.89
N LEU A 88 13.34 -7.27 4.87
CA LEU A 88 13.92 -6.00 4.43
C LEU A 88 15.12 -5.64 5.33
N MET A 89 16.21 -5.17 4.73
CA MET A 89 17.40 -4.73 5.46
C MET A 89 17.31 -3.24 5.73
N TRP A 90 16.59 -2.84 6.77
CA TRP A 90 16.42 -1.43 7.12
C TRP A 90 17.02 -1.12 8.49
N ASP A 91 17.75 0.00 8.58
CA ASP A 91 18.33 0.50 9.84
C ASP A 91 17.48 1.64 10.40
N ASP A 92 16.76 1.36 11.48
CA ASP A 92 15.88 2.31 12.15
C ASP A 92 16.64 3.43 12.90
N SER A 93 17.96 3.37 13.01
CA SER A 93 18.75 4.25 13.88
C SER A 93 18.86 5.70 13.39
N ASN A 94 18.78 5.93 12.08
CA ASN A 94 18.94 7.26 11.47
C ASN A 94 17.90 7.51 10.35
N CYS A 95 16.64 7.33 10.72
CA CYS A 95 15.51 7.49 9.81
C CYS A 95 15.03 8.94 9.69
N SER A 96 14.39 9.26 8.57
CA SER A 96 13.72 10.55 8.39
C SER A 96 12.58 10.77 9.40
N ASP A 97 12.26 12.04 9.66
CA ASP A 97 11.10 12.40 10.48
C ASP A 97 9.80 11.80 9.94
N HIS A 98 9.68 11.69 8.61
CA HIS A 98 8.55 11.08 7.94
C HIS A 98 8.40 9.60 8.29
N TYR A 99 9.48 8.83 8.28
CA TYR A 99 9.48 7.45 8.75
C TYR A 99 9.07 7.36 10.23
N ASN A 100 9.60 8.24 11.07
CA ASN A 100 9.32 8.25 12.51
C ASN A 100 7.84 8.55 12.82
N GLN A 101 7.16 9.30 11.96
CA GLN A 101 5.75 9.67 12.10
C GLN A 101 4.77 8.65 11.51
N CYS A 102 5.24 7.52 10.97
CA CYS A 102 4.38 6.45 10.48
C CYS A 102 3.64 5.76 11.63
N GLU A 103 2.32 5.67 11.54
CA GLU A 103 1.47 4.95 12.47
C GLU A 103 1.01 3.63 11.83
N PRO A 104 1.11 2.47 12.50
CA PRO A 104 0.60 1.22 11.97
C PRO A 104 -0.91 1.28 11.70
N LEU A 105 -1.35 0.86 10.51
CA LEU A 105 -2.76 0.87 10.11
C LEU A 105 -3.62 0.05 11.08
N LYS A 106 -3.08 -1.05 11.63
CA LYS A 106 -3.73 -1.86 12.66
C LYS A 106 -4.02 -1.07 13.94
N HIS A 107 -3.19 -0.10 14.29
CA HIS A 107 -3.40 0.75 15.48
C HIS A 107 -4.55 1.73 15.22
N MET A 108 -4.59 2.30 14.01
CA MET A 108 -5.65 3.20 13.56
C MET A 108 -7.01 2.49 13.55
N LEU A 109 -7.06 1.26 13.01
CA LEU A 109 -8.25 0.40 13.03
C LEU A 109 -8.77 0.14 14.44
N ARG A 110 -7.88 -0.19 15.38
CA ARG A 110 -8.27 -0.45 16.79
C ARG A 110 -8.80 0.79 17.50
N ARG A 111 -8.34 1.98 17.12
CA ARG A 111 -8.75 3.26 17.71
C ARG A 111 -10.00 3.85 17.05
N ALA A 112 -10.37 3.40 15.86
CA ALA A 112 -11.58 3.88 15.19
C ALA A 112 -12.83 3.53 16.03
N GLU A 113 -13.50 4.55 16.56
CA GLU A 113 -14.73 4.39 17.35
C GLU A 113 -15.98 4.39 16.45
N GLU A 114 -15.96 5.21 15.40
CA GLU A 114 -17.03 5.33 14.42
C GLU A 114 -17.03 4.16 13.44
N GLU A 115 -18.21 3.59 13.19
CA GLU A 115 -18.38 2.45 12.29
C GLU A 115 -17.99 2.77 10.84
N GLU A 116 -18.31 3.98 10.37
CA GLU A 116 -17.95 4.44 9.03
C GLU A 116 -16.43 4.51 8.83
N LEU A 117 -15.71 5.03 9.84
CA LEU A 117 -14.25 5.08 9.83
C LEU A 117 -13.64 3.68 9.86
N ARG A 118 -14.19 2.75 10.65
CA ARG A 118 -13.73 1.35 10.65
C ARG A 118 -13.88 0.73 9.26
N HIS A 119 -15.03 0.91 8.61
CA HIS A 119 -15.24 0.41 7.25
C HIS A 119 -14.34 1.08 6.21
N LEU A 120 -14.01 2.37 6.36
CA LEU A 120 -13.05 3.05 5.49
C LEU A 120 -11.65 2.44 5.64
N LEU A 121 -11.15 2.34 6.87
CA LEU A 121 -9.81 1.81 7.15
C LEU A 121 -9.69 0.33 6.78
N ASP A 122 -10.77 -0.44 6.93
CA ASP A 122 -10.85 -1.83 6.49
C ASP A 122 -10.71 -1.93 4.96
N LEU A 123 -11.49 -1.14 4.21
CA LEU A 123 -11.37 -1.06 2.74
C LEU A 123 -9.95 -0.66 2.31
N ILE A 124 -9.37 0.36 2.95
CA ILE A 124 -8.00 0.80 2.66
C ILE A 124 -7.00 -0.33 2.93
N SER A 125 -7.19 -1.11 4.01
CA SER A 125 -6.30 -2.24 4.31
C SER A 125 -6.33 -3.32 3.22
N LEU A 126 -7.50 -3.56 2.61
CA LEU A 126 -7.65 -4.50 1.49
C LEU A 126 -7.07 -3.95 0.18
N MET A 127 -7.10 -2.63 -0.02
CA MET A 127 -6.46 -1.95 -1.15
C MET A 127 -4.94 -1.89 -1.03
N LEU A 128 -4.42 -1.79 0.19
CA LEU A 128 -2.98 -1.75 0.50
C LEU A 128 -2.40 -3.14 0.81
N GLU A 129 -3.00 -4.20 0.24
CA GLU A 129 -2.43 -5.54 0.27
C GLU A 129 -1.21 -5.63 -0.65
N TYR A 130 -0.11 -6.22 -0.15
CA TYR A 130 1.14 -6.30 -0.89
C TYR A 130 1.01 -7.21 -2.10
N ASP A 131 0.42 -8.39 -1.89
CA ASP A 131 0.31 -9.38 -2.95
C ASP A 131 -0.83 -9.02 -3.90
N VAL A 132 -0.49 -8.78 -5.16
CA VAL A 132 -1.44 -8.40 -6.21
C VAL A 132 -2.57 -9.43 -6.40
N THR A 133 -2.35 -10.70 -6.04
CA THR A 133 -3.39 -11.75 -6.13
C THR A 133 -4.37 -11.74 -4.97
N HIS A 134 -4.00 -11.11 -3.86
CA HIS A 134 -4.85 -10.98 -2.67
C HIS A 134 -5.43 -9.56 -2.53
N ARG A 135 -4.86 -8.58 -3.22
CA ARG A 135 -5.37 -7.21 -3.27
C ARG A 135 -6.77 -7.17 -3.87
N ILE A 136 -7.68 -6.49 -3.17
CA ILE A 136 -9.08 -6.35 -3.61
C ILE A 136 -9.15 -5.72 -5.01
N SER A 137 -10.02 -6.22 -5.88
CA SER A 137 -10.30 -5.55 -7.14
C SER A 137 -11.21 -4.34 -6.95
N LEU A 138 -11.20 -3.38 -7.87
CA LEU A 138 -12.15 -2.26 -7.84
C LEU A 138 -13.61 -2.76 -7.91
N GLN A 139 -13.86 -3.84 -8.64
CA GLN A 139 -15.19 -4.44 -8.73
C GLN A 139 -15.68 -4.94 -7.36
N GLU A 140 -14.83 -5.65 -6.61
CA GLU A 140 -15.15 -6.11 -5.26
C GLU A 140 -15.27 -4.95 -4.28
N ALA A 141 -14.39 -3.94 -4.39
CA ALA A 141 -14.40 -2.75 -3.55
C ALA A 141 -15.74 -1.98 -3.61
N LEU A 142 -16.40 -1.94 -4.77
CA LEU A 142 -17.74 -1.32 -4.92
C LEU A 142 -18.82 -1.99 -4.05
N TRP A 143 -18.62 -3.24 -3.66
CA TRP A 143 -19.53 -3.99 -2.79
C TRP A 143 -19.15 -3.94 -1.31
N HIS A 144 -18.07 -3.24 -0.96
CA HIS A 144 -17.59 -3.13 0.41
C HIS A 144 -18.61 -2.42 1.33
N PRO A 145 -18.75 -2.83 2.62
CA PRO A 145 -19.65 -2.20 3.59
C PRO A 145 -19.53 -0.67 3.69
N PHE A 146 -18.34 -0.12 3.48
CA PHE A 146 -18.10 1.33 3.43
C PHE A 146 -19.07 2.06 2.49
N PHE A 147 -19.40 1.47 1.34
CA PHE A 147 -20.30 2.09 0.36
C PHE A 147 -21.78 1.75 0.57
N ASN A 148 -22.14 0.88 1.52
CA ASN A 148 -23.54 0.48 1.74
C ASN A 148 -24.43 1.64 2.23
N ALA A 149 -23.87 2.65 2.91
CA ALA A 149 -24.61 3.85 3.31
C ALA A 149 -25.22 4.61 2.11
N ARG A 150 -24.57 4.56 0.94
CA ARG A 150 -25.04 5.22 -0.29
C ARG A 150 -26.13 4.45 -1.03
N LYS A 151 -26.30 3.16 -0.77
CA LYS A 151 -27.38 2.33 -1.35
C LYS A 151 -28.76 2.61 -0.72
N LYS A 152 -28.84 3.45 0.30
CA LYS A 152 -30.13 3.89 0.89
C LYS A 152 -30.79 5.03 0.11
N PHE A 153 -30.07 5.66 -0.82
CA PHE A 153 -30.53 6.85 -1.56
C PHE A 153 -30.52 6.65 -3.09
N LEU A 154 -30.29 5.42 -3.56
CA LEU A 154 -30.45 4.98 -4.94
C LEU A 154 -31.50 3.88 -4.96
#